data_AF-A0A0M7A1I4-F1
#
_entry.id   AF-A0A0M7A1I4-F1
#
_cell.length_a   1.000
_cell.length_b   1.000
_cell.length_c   1.000
_cell.angle_alpha   90.00
_cell.angle_beta   90.00
_cell.angle_gamma   90.00
#
_symmetry.space_group_name_H-M   'P 1'
#
loop_
_entity.id
_entity.type
_entity.pdbx_description
1 polymer ?
#
loop_
_entity_poly.entity_id
_entity_poly.type
_entity_poly.pdbx_seq_one_letter_code
_entity_poly.pdbx_strand_id
1 'polypeptide(L)'
;MKGASLPDLAEAYFSGDGDDATAAISKACRLVYGRLTSTASWGLSAIQSLTIGDALDGMTEAEQKHFRNLPSRIFYGVNSDMAIDLRLLGVPRNAAQPLADYLAEQTVGGGLRSIRTTLSGLTDADWQRAVGPSGPTYQKAWKILEGYS
;
A
#
# COMPACT_ATOMS: atom_id res chain seq x y z
N MET A 1 10.26 -2.05 -6.25
CA MET A 1 8.93 -2.54 -6.66
C MET A 1 7.95 -1.37 -6.58
N LYS A 2 7.48 -0.84 -7.71
CA LYS A 2 6.58 0.33 -7.79
C LYS A 2 5.12 -0.02 -7.43
N GLY A 3 4.87 -0.83 -6.41
CA GLY A 3 3.52 -1.34 -6.13
C GLY A 3 2.95 -2.28 -7.21
N ALA A 4 3.82 -2.97 -7.96
CA ALA A 4 3.45 -3.92 -9.00
C ALA A 4 2.44 -4.98 -8.50
N SER A 5 1.57 -5.43 -9.40
CA SER A 5 0.57 -6.44 -9.09
C SER A 5 1.22 -7.81 -8.89
N LEU A 6 0.53 -8.71 -8.19
CA LEU A 6 1.02 -10.08 -8.01
C LEU A 6 1.15 -10.86 -9.33
N PRO A 7 0.21 -10.72 -10.30
CA PRO A 7 0.40 -11.26 -11.64
C PRO A 7 1.70 -10.78 -12.29
N ASP A 8 1.99 -9.48 -12.26
CA ASP A 8 3.22 -8.94 -12.88
C ASP A 8 4.48 -9.50 -12.21
N LEU A 9 4.46 -9.60 -10.87
CA LEU A 9 5.57 -10.19 -10.12
C LEU A 9 5.73 -11.68 -10.43
N ALA A 10 4.61 -12.41 -10.52
CA ALA A 10 4.58 -13.82 -10.84
C ALA A 10 5.19 -14.09 -12.22
N GLU A 11 4.75 -13.33 -13.23
CA GLU A 11 5.26 -13.40 -14.59
C GLU A 11 6.76 -13.09 -14.65
N ALA A 12 7.19 -12.01 -13.99
CA ALA A 12 8.57 -11.54 -14.08
C ALA A 12 9.59 -12.41 -13.31
N TYR A 13 9.18 -13.07 -12.22
CA TYR A 13 10.13 -13.68 -11.28
C TYR A 13 9.78 -15.10 -10.82
N PHE A 14 8.59 -15.62 -11.12
CA PHE A 14 8.13 -16.90 -10.58
C PHE A 14 7.65 -17.91 -11.63
N SER A 15 7.51 -17.50 -12.89
CA SER A 15 7.29 -18.41 -14.02
C SER A 15 8.52 -19.30 -14.25
N GLY A 16 8.34 -20.62 -14.18
CA GLY A 16 9.35 -21.63 -14.53
C GLY A 16 8.85 -22.56 -15.64
N ASP A 17 9.74 -23.36 -16.22
CA ASP A 17 9.36 -24.34 -17.25
C ASP A 17 8.35 -25.35 -16.68
N GLY A 18 7.14 -25.36 -17.27
CA GLY A 18 6.05 -26.27 -16.90
C GLY A 18 5.10 -25.77 -15.80
N ASP A 19 5.35 -24.61 -15.18
CA ASP A 19 4.40 -24.00 -14.24
C ASP A 19 3.26 -23.32 -15.01
N ASP A 20 2.01 -23.63 -14.64
CA ASP A 20 0.87 -22.83 -15.10
C ASP A 20 0.78 -21.47 -14.38
N ALA A 21 -0.01 -20.55 -14.92
CA ALA A 21 -0.16 -19.21 -14.36
C ALA A 21 -0.64 -19.22 -12.89
N THR A 22 -1.45 -20.20 -12.50
CA THR A 22 -1.96 -20.31 -11.13
C THR A 22 -0.85 -20.73 -10.17
N ALA A 23 0.01 -21.65 -10.58
CA ALA A 23 1.18 -22.08 -9.83
C ALA A 23 2.17 -20.93 -9.59
N ALA A 24 2.46 -20.16 -10.64
CA ALA A 24 3.34 -18.98 -10.58
C ALA A 24 2.77 -17.90 -9.63
N ILE A 25 1.48 -17.56 -9.77
CA ILE A 25 0.80 -16.59 -8.88
C ILE A 25 0.81 -17.09 -7.43
N SER A 26 0.52 -18.36 -7.20
CA SER A 26 0.50 -18.93 -5.84
C SER A 26 1.89 -18.87 -5.18
N LYS A 27 2.96 -19.11 -5.95
CA LYS A 27 4.35 -19.01 -5.49
C LYS A 27 4.72 -17.56 -5.16
N ALA A 28 4.34 -16.62 -6.02
CA ALA A 28 4.52 -15.19 -5.77
C ALA A 28 3.80 -14.76 -4.49
N CYS A 29 2.52 -15.11 -4.31
CA CYS A 29 1.74 -14.81 -3.12
C CYS A 29 2.40 -15.34 -1.84
N ARG A 30 2.79 -16.62 -1.82
CA ARG A 30 3.41 -17.25 -0.65
C ARG A 30 4.72 -16.58 -0.27
N LEU A 31 5.58 -16.27 -1.23
CA LEU A 31 6.86 -15.65 -0.92
C LEU A 31 6.69 -14.18 -0.52
N VAL A 32 5.90 -13.42 -1.29
CA VAL A 32 5.72 -11.97 -1.08
C VAL A 32 5.06 -11.70 0.27
N TYR A 33 3.88 -12.30 0.52
CA TYR A 33 3.13 -12.06 1.75
C TYR A 33 3.59 -12.91 2.93
N GLY A 34 4.14 -14.10 2.69
CA GLY A 34 4.55 -15.01 3.77
C GLY A 34 5.90 -14.66 4.39
N ARG A 35 6.79 -13.97 3.66
CA ARG A 35 8.13 -13.64 4.16
C ARG A 35 8.64 -12.28 3.70
N LEU A 36 8.60 -12.02 2.39
CA LEU A 36 9.40 -10.96 1.79
C LEU A 36 9.04 -9.57 2.31
N THR A 37 7.76 -9.22 2.41
CA THR A 37 7.33 -7.88 2.88
C THR A 37 7.78 -7.62 4.31
N SER A 38 7.56 -8.56 5.23
CA SER A 38 7.94 -8.41 6.64
C SER A 38 9.46 -8.38 6.82
N THR A 39 10.18 -9.34 6.21
CA THR A 39 11.64 -9.44 6.35
C THR A 39 12.34 -8.25 5.69
N ALA A 40 11.90 -7.81 4.51
CA ALA A 40 12.49 -6.65 3.85
C ALA A 40 12.20 -5.34 4.59
N SER A 41 10.98 -5.15 5.10
CA SER A 41 10.63 -3.98 5.91
C SER A 41 11.51 -3.89 7.16
N TRP A 42 11.66 -4.98 7.90
CA TRP A 42 12.47 -4.99 9.12
C TRP A 42 13.97 -4.86 8.82
N GLY A 43 14.46 -5.55 7.80
CA GLY A 43 15.85 -5.45 7.35
C GLY A 43 16.22 -4.03 6.94
N LEU A 44 15.34 -3.35 6.19
CA LEU A 44 15.56 -1.95 5.83
C LEU A 44 15.55 -1.04 7.06
N SER A 45 14.61 -1.24 7.99
CA SER A 45 14.57 -0.47 9.24
C SER A 45 15.87 -0.64 10.04
N ALA A 46 16.41 -1.85 10.12
CA ALA A 46 17.67 -2.11 10.81
C ALA A 46 18.85 -1.42 10.12
N ILE A 47 18.94 -1.48 8.78
CA ILE A 47 19.98 -0.76 8.03
C ILE A 47 19.85 0.75 8.26
N GLN A 48 18.64 1.31 8.17
CA GLN A 48 18.40 2.73 8.41
C GLN A 48 18.86 3.16 9.81
N SER A 49 18.55 2.38 10.84
CA SER A 49 19.01 2.67 12.21
C SER A 49 20.54 2.63 12.34
N LEU A 50 21.22 1.75 11.61
CA LEU A 50 22.67 1.62 11.65
C LEU A 50 23.40 2.69 10.82
N THR A 51 22.84 3.09 9.67
CA THR A 51 23.53 3.95 8.70
C THR A 51 23.15 5.42 8.80
N ILE A 52 21.91 5.70 9.21
CA ILE A 52 21.39 7.07 9.22
C ILE A 52 21.58 7.71 10.60
N GLY A 53 21.42 6.97 11.70
CA GLY A 53 21.74 7.45 13.06
C GLY A 53 21.34 8.91 13.30
N ASP A 54 22.32 9.74 13.67
CA ASP A 54 22.18 11.18 13.95
C ASP A 54 22.03 12.06 12.68
N ALA A 55 22.24 11.51 11.47
CA ALA A 55 22.09 12.26 10.22
C ALA A 55 20.62 12.63 9.92
N LEU A 56 19.66 11.99 10.59
CA LEU A 56 18.25 12.39 10.57
C LEU A 56 18.03 13.78 11.19
N ASP A 57 18.84 14.17 12.18
CA ASP A 57 18.64 15.44 12.91
C ASP A 57 18.95 16.66 12.03
N GLY A 58 19.76 16.49 10.99
CA GLY A 58 20.05 17.52 9.99
C GLY A 58 19.03 17.62 8.85
N MET A 59 18.06 16.70 8.78
CA MET A 59 17.05 16.67 7.71
C MET A 59 15.81 17.49 8.08
N THR A 60 15.13 18.01 7.06
CA THR A 60 13.81 18.63 7.24
C THR A 60 12.79 17.59 7.74
N GLU A 61 11.71 18.05 8.39
CA GLU A 61 10.64 17.15 8.84
C GLU A 61 10.06 16.30 7.71
N ALA A 62 9.96 16.86 6.50
CA ALA A 62 9.46 16.16 5.32
C ALA A 62 10.39 15.03 4.88
N GLU A 63 11.71 15.27 4.90
CA GLU A 63 12.71 14.26 4.57
C GLU A 63 12.77 13.17 5.65
N GLN A 64 12.76 13.56 6.93
CA GLN A 64 12.70 12.60 8.03
C GLN A 64 11.47 11.70 7.92
N LYS A 65 10.29 12.27 7.64
CA LYS A 65 9.05 11.52 7.43
C LYS A 65 9.17 10.59 6.23
N HIS A 66 9.72 11.05 5.10
CA HIS A 66 9.94 10.22 3.92
C HIS A 66 10.81 9.00 4.24
N PHE A 67 11.96 9.20 4.88
CA PHE A 67 12.87 8.12 5.25
C PHE A 67 12.25 7.13 6.24
N ARG A 68 11.62 7.64 7.30
CA ARG A 68 10.95 6.82 8.32
C ARG A 68 9.80 5.98 7.76
N ASN A 69 9.17 6.42 6.67
CA ASN A 69 8.07 5.71 6.03
C ASN A 69 8.51 4.65 5.01
N LEU A 70 9.78 4.59 4.60
CA LEU A 70 10.26 3.59 3.63
C LEU A 70 9.98 2.14 4.05
N PRO A 71 10.23 1.72 5.31
CA PRO A 71 9.82 0.38 5.78
C PRO A 71 8.32 0.15 5.62
N SER A 72 7.49 1.11 6.02
CA SER A 72 6.03 1.03 5.91
C SER A 72 5.56 0.89 4.46
N ARG A 73 6.20 1.57 3.51
CA ARG A 73 5.92 1.44 2.07
C ARG A 73 6.16 0.01 1.58
N ILE A 74 7.24 -0.63 2.04
CA ILE A 74 7.53 -2.04 1.73
C ILE A 74 6.52 -2.97 2.41
N PHE A 75 6.27 -2.77 3.70
CA PHE A 75 5.36 -3.60 4.48
C PHE A 75 3.95 -3.62 3.90
N TYR A 76 3.42 -2.44 3.54
CA TYR A 76 2.09 -2.30 2.96
C TYR A 76 2.04 -2.46 1.44
N GLY A 77 3.20 -2.47 0.77
CA GLY A 77 3.32 -2.64 -0.67
C GLY A 77 2.71 -1.49 -1.48
N VAL A 78 2.91 -0.24 -1.02
CA VAL A 78 2.39 1.03 -1.59
C VAL A 78 3.50 2.07 -1.73
N ASN A 79 3.28 3.15 -2.48
CA ASN A 79 4.35 4.10 -2.83
C ASN A 79 4.18 5.52 -2.24
N SER A 80 3.06 5.83 -1.58
CA SER A 80 2.81 7.14 -0.98
C SER A 80 2.40 7.06 0.50
N ASP A 81 2.59 8.15 1.23
CA ASP A 81 2.22 8.25 2.64
C ASP A 81 0.69 8.18 2.82
N MET A 82 -0.07 8.82 1.93
CA MET A 82 -1.53 8.72 1.89
C MET A 82 -1.98 7.27 1.67
N ALA A 83 -1.29 6.51 0.80
CA ALA A 83 -1.60 5.10 0.62
C ALA A 83 -1.27 4.26 1.86
N ILE A 84 -0.22 4.60 2.63
CA ILE A 84 0.03 3.98 3.94
C ILE A 84 -1.13 4.27 4.90
N ASP A 85 -1.56 5.53 4.98
CA ASP A 85 -2.69 5.93 5.83
C ASP A 85 -3.98 5.19 5.46
N LEU A 86 -4.28 5.03 4.18
CA LEU A 86 -5.41 4.24 3.71
C LEU A 86 -5.29 2.76 4.09
N ARG A 87 -4.09 2.18 4.02
CA ARG A 87 -3.84 0.79 4.45
C ARG A 87 -4.03 0.61 5.95
N LEU A 88 -3.65 1.61 6.76
CA LEU A 88 -3.92 1.65 8.19
C LEU A 88 -5.42 1.72 8.50
N LEU A 89 -6.20 2.37 7.63
CA LEU A 89 -7.66 2.44 7.68
C LEU A 89 -8.37 1.24 7.01
N GLY A 90 -7.66 0.11 6.83
CA GLY A 90 -8.25 -1.13 6.34
C GLY A 90 -8.50 -1.19 4.83
N VAL A 91 -8.14 -0.16 4.05
CA VAL A 91 -8.35 -0.16 2.59
C VAL A 91 -7.53 -1.29 1.93
N PRO A 92 -8.12 -2.12 1.06
CA PRO A 92 -7.40 -3.17 0.34
C PRO A 92 -6.20 -2.63 -0.45
N ARG A 93 -5.09 -3.39 -0.50
CA ARG A 93 -3.82 -2.96 -1.13
C ARG A 93 -4.00 -2.40 -2.54
N ASN A 94 -4.76 -3.11 -3.37
CA ASN A 94 -4.97 -2.74 -4.77
C ASN A 94 -5.83 -1.47 -4.94
N ALA A 95 -6.59 -1.08 -3.92
CA ALA A 95 -7.38 0.16 -3.92
C ALA A 95 -6.65 1.33 -3.27
N ALA A 96 -5.67 1.07 -2.38
CA ALA A 96 -5.02 2.10 -1.57
C ALA A 96 -4.22 3.12 -2.40
N GLN A 97 -3.41 2.68 -3.36
CA GLN A 97 -2.64 3.62 -4.20
C GLN A 97 -3.55 4.43 -5.14
N PRO A 98 -4.46 3.81 -5.92
CA PRO A 98 -5.36 4.59 -6.79
C PRO A 98 -6.26 5.57 -6.03
N LEU A 99 -6.74 5.19 -4.83
CA LEU A 99 -7.48 6.12 -3.97
C LEU A 99 -6.60 7.25 -3.43
N ALA A 100 -5.34 6.97 -3.06
CA ALA A 100 -4.42 8.01 -2.65
C ALA A 100 -4.19 9.03 -3.76
N ASP A 101 -4.04 8.57 -5.00
CA ASP A 101 -3.84 9.43 -6.17
C ASP A 101 -5.11 10.26 -6.44
N TYR A 102 -6.30 9.64 -6.38
CA TYR A 102 -7.60 10.32 -6.48
C TYR A 102 -7.83 11.39 -5.40
N LEU A 103 -7.41 11.10 -4.17
CA LEU A 103 -7.55 12.01 -3.03
C LEU A 103 -6.49 13.11 -3.03
N ALA A 104 -5.34 12.91 -3.67
CA ALA A 104 -4.30 13.93 -3.80
C ALA A 104 -4.77 15.13 -4.65
N GLU A 105 -5.70 14.89 -5.57
CA GLU A 105 -6.37 15.95 -6.36
C GLU A 105 -7.43 16.73 -5.56
N GLN A 106 -7.74 16.28 -4.34
CA GLN A 106 -8.77 16.86 -3.49
C GLN A 106 -8.16 17.53 -2.25
N THR A 107 -8.85 18.54 -1.72
CA THR A 107 -8.45 19.14 -0.43
C THR A 107 -8.88 18.23 0.72
N VAL A 108 -8.06 17.21 1.00
CA VAL A 108 -8.26 16.32 2.16
C VAL A 108 -7.54 16.92 3.36
N GLY A 109 -8.25 17.03 4.49
CA GLY A 109 -7.65 17.49 5.74
C GLY A 109 -6.57 16.53 6.23
N GLY A 110 -5.62 17.06 7.00
CA GLY A 110 -4.51 16.27 7.53
C GLY A 110 -4.97 15.21 8.55
N GLY A 111 -4.29 14.07 8.55
CA GLY A 111 -4.39 13.02 9.58
C GLY A 111 -5.50 11.97 9.36
N LEU A 112 -5.32 10.82 10.02
CA LEU A 112 -6.14 9.62 9.81
C LEU A 112 -7.64 9.84 10.00
N ARG A 113 -8.05 10.68 10.96
CA ARG A 113 -9.47 10.97 11.20
C ARG A 113 -10.11 11.69 10.02
N SER A 114 -9.43 12.69 9.45
CA SER A 114 -9.96 13.44 8.30
C SER A 114 -10.00 12.57 7.04
N ILE A 115 -8.97 11.75 6.82
CA ILE A 115 -8.93 10.77 5.74
C ILE A 115 -10.09 9.77 5.89
N ARG A 116 -10.32 9.22 7.09
CA ARG A 116 -11.44 8.30 7.36
C ARG A 116 -12.80 8.94 7.06
N THR A 117 -13.03 10.17 7.53
CA THR A 117 -14.27 10.89 7.25
C THR A 117 -14.47 11.06 5.75
N THR A 118 -13.43 11.50 5.03
CA THR A 118 -13.47 11.67 3.58
C THR A 118 -13.79 10.35 2.88
N LEU A 119 -13.09 9.27 3.25
CA LEU A 119 -13.26 7.93 2.69
C LEU A 119 -14.69 7.39 2.90
N SER A 120 -15.27 7.63 4.08
CA SER A 120 -16.66 7.23 4.39
C SER A 120 -17.71 7.99 3.59
N GLY A 121 -17.39 9.20 3.13
CA GLY A 121 -18.25 10.03 2.29
C GLY A 121 -18.19 9.71 0.79
N LEU A 122 -17.21 8.92 0.34
CA LEU A 122 -17.07 8.56 -1.07
C LEU A 122 -18.18 7.61 -1.52
N THR A 123 -18.74 7.87 -2.70
CA THR A 123 -19.77 7.05 -3.35
C THR A 123 -19.15 5.89 -4.14
N ASP A 124 -19.98 4.93 -4.55
CA ASP A 124 -19.58 3.86 -5.45
C ASP A 124 -18.96 4.41 -6.76
N ALA A 125 -19.48 5.53 -7.25
CA ALA A 125 -18.96 6.21 -8.44
C ALA A 125 -17.56 6.81 -8.21
N ASP A 126 -17.28 7.34 -7.02
CA ASP A 126 -15.95 7.82 -6.64
C ASP A 126 -14.94 6.67 -6.60
N TRP A 127 -15.32 5.55 -5.99
CA TRP A 127 -14.46 4.36 -5.94
C TRP A 127 -14.24 3.76 -7.32
N GLN A 128 -15.27 3.74 -8.18
CA GLN A 128 -15.14 3.31 -9.57
C GLN A 128 -14.23 4.25 -10.36
N ARG A 129 -14.32 5.57 -10.13
CA ARG A 129 -13.46 6.56 -10.79
C ARG A 129 -12.00 6.42 -10.36
N ALA A 130 -11.76 6.21 -9.08
CA ALA A 130 -10.42 6.09 -8.51
C ALA A 130 -9.75 4.75 -8.87
N VAL A 131 -10.46 3.63 -8.71
CA VAL A 131 -9.89 2.28 -8.77
C VAL A 131 -10.24 1.54 -10.07
N GLY A 132 -11.20 2.04 -10.84
CA GLY A 132 -11.75 1.38 -12.03
C GLY A 132 -12.94 0.47 -11.71
N PRO A 133 -13.32 -0.46 -12.61
CA PRO A 133 -14.54 -1.27 -12.49
C PRO A 133 -14.68 -2.07 -11.19
N SER A 134 -13.55 -2.44 -10.57
CA SER A 134 -13.51 -3.18 -9.30
C SER A 134 -13.66 -2.28 -8.06
N GLY A 135 -13.72 -0.96 -8.22
CA GLY A 135 -13.80 0.02 -7.14
C GLY A 135 -14.94 -0.23 -6.15
N PRO A 136 -16.19 -0.36 -6.59
CA PRO A 136 -17.32 -0.64 -5.70
C PRO A 136 -17.16 -1.94 -4.90
N THR A 137 -16.54 -2.97 -5.51
CA THR A 137 -16.22 -4.22 -4.81
C THR A 137 -15.22 -4.00 -3.68
N TYR A 138 -14.17 -3.22 -3.92
CA TYR A 138 -13.21 -2.87 -2.88
C TYR A 138 -13.82 -2.00 -1.78
N GLN A 139 -14.72 -1.07 -2.14
CA GLN A 139 -15.45 -0.26 -1.16
C GLN A 139 -16.30 -1.14 -0.25
N LYS A 140 -17.04 -2.09 -0.82
CA LYS A 140 -17.85 -3.03 -0.06
C LYS A 140 -16.99 -3.87 0.88
N ALA A 141 -15.88 -4.41 0.40
CA ALA A 141 -14.93 -5.16 1.23
C ALA A 141 -14.39 -4.29 2.38
N TRP A 142 -14.01 -3.04 2.10
CA TRP A 142 -13.55 -2.09 3.11
C TRP A 142 -14.63 -1.78 4.16
N LYS A 143 -15.87 -1.48 3.73
CA LYS A 143 -17.01 -1.24 4.64
C LYS A 143 -17.23 -2.41 5.60
N ILE A 144 -17.17 -3.65 5.09
CA ILE A 144 -17.29 -4.86 5.91
C ILE A 144 -16.16 -4.93 6.95
N LEU A 145 -14.91 -4.68 6.55
CA LEU A 145 -13.76 -4.71 7.47
C LEU A 145 -13.83 -3.65 8.56
N GLU A 146 -14.39 -2.48 8.24
CA GLU A 146 -14.54 -1.35 9.17
C GLU A 146 -15.85 -1.39 9.98
N GLY A 147 -16.72 -2.38 9.76
CA GLY A 147 -17.99 -2.53 10.47
C GLY A 147 -19.11 -1.58 10.02
N TYR A 148 -19.02 -1.03 8.81
CA TYR A 148 -20.14 -0.28 8.21
C TYR A 148 -21.11 -1.28 7.57
N SER A 149 -22.31 -1.42 8.17
CA SER A 149 -23.40 -2.28 7.68
C SER A 149 -24.17 -1.66 6.52
#